data_AF-A0A0Q1D8S8-F1
#
_entry.id   AF-A0A0Q1D8S8-F1
#
_cell.length_a   1.000
_cell.length_b   1.000
_cell.length_c   1.000
_cell.angle_alpha   90.00
_cell.angle_beta   90.00
_cell.angle_gamma   90.00
#
_symmetry.space_group_name_H-M   'P 1'
#
loop_
_entity.id
_entity.type
_entity.pdbx_description
1 polymer ?
#
loop_
_entity_poly.entity_id
_entity_poly.type
_entity_poly.pdbx_seq_one_letter_code
_entity_poly.pdbx_strand_id
1 'polypeptide(L)' 'MRTMQDQMQKWIKANNMTYRPERNRKERKHKRNKERMTEREIKELMGVCRPVYRRGKGGAFRQR' A
#
# COMPACT_ATOMS: atom_id res chain seq x y z
N MET A 1 18.18 -26.35 37.86
CA MET A 1 18.32 -27.13 36.60
C MET A 1 18.67 -26.17 35.47
N ARG A 2 19.54 -26.55 34.53
CA ARG A 2 19.91 -25.71 33.38
C ARG A 2 18.91 -25.96 32.25
N THR A 3 18.37 -24.90 31.66
CA THR A 3 17.42 -24.99 30.56
C THR A 3 18.14 -25.17 29.23
N MET A 4 17.43 -25.67 28.21
CA MET A 4 17.97 -25.75 26.85
C MET A 4 18.42 -24.37 26.33
N GLN A 5 17.73 -23.31 26.75
CA GLN A 5 18.06 -21.93 26.40
C GLN A 5 19.43 -21.51 26.98
N ASP A 6 19.77 -21.95 28.19
CA ASP A 6 21.06 -21.65 28.82
C ASP A 6 22.23 -22.32 28.08
N GLN A 7 22.02 -23.54 27.57
CA GLN A 7 23.03 -24.23 26.75
C GLN A 7 23.21 -23.55 25.39
N MET A 8 22.11 -23.11 24.77
CA MET A 8 22.13 -22.37 23.51
C MET A 8 22.94 -21.07 23.64
N GLN A 9 22.72 -20.28 24.70
CA GLN A 9 23.46 -19.02 24.91
C GLN A 9 24.97 -19.25 25.09
N LYS A 10 25.36 -20.33 25.78
CA LYS A 10 26.77 -20.68 25.94
C LYS A 10 27.43 -21.03 24.61
N TRP A 11 26.74 -21.77 23.76
CA TRP A 11 27.23 -22.12 22.43
C TRP A 11 27.38 -20.87 21.54
N ILE A 12 26.38 -19.97 21.54
CA ILE A 12 26.42 -18.70 20.80
C ILE A 12 27.64 -17.86 21.22
N LYS A 13 27.88 -17.74 22.53
CA LYS A 13 29.02 -16.99 23.10
C LYS A 13 30.37 -17.61 22.73
N ALA A 14 30.47 -18.95 22.72
CA ALA A 14 31.70 -19.66 22.36
C ALA A 14 32.04 -19.54 20.86
N ASN A 15 31.03 -19.39 20.00
CA ASN A 15 31.21 -19.30 18.54
C ASN A 15 31.25 -17.84 18.03
N ASN A 16 31.39 -16.85 18.92
CA ASN A 16 31.41 -15.41 18.59
C ASN A 16 30.22 -14.95 17.73
N MET A 17 29.08 -15.63 17.81
CA MET A 17 27.89 -15.30 17.04
C MET A 17 27.04 -14.29 17.82
N THR A 18 26.57 -13.23 17.16
CA THR A 18 25.68 -12.26 17.80
C THR A 18 24.23 -12.74 17.68
N TYR A 19 23.68 -13.30 18.75
CA TYR A 19 22.25 -13.59 18.82
C TYR A 19 21.48 -12.33 19.19
N ARG A 20 20.83 -11.72 18.20
CA ARG A 20 19.95 -10.57 18.39
C ARG A 20 18.49 -11.05 18.35
N PRO A 21 17.77 -11.12 19.48
CA PRO A 21 16.35 -11.48 19.45
C PRO A 21 15.60 -10.44 18.61
N GLU A 22 14.72 -10.90 17.70
CA GLU A 22 14.00 -10.05 16.74
C GLU A 22 12.99 -9.07 17.37
N ARG A 23 12.95 -8.96 18.71
CA ARG A 23 11.98 -8.16 19.48
C ARG A 23 11.84 -6.69 19.04
N ASN A 24 12.81 -6.14 18.29
CA ASN A 24 12.84 -4.74 17.87
C ASN A 24 12.94 -4.54 16.36
N ARG A 25 12.55 -5.52 15.53
CA ARG A 25 12.37 -5.27 14.10
C ARG A 25 11.11 -4.41 13.93
N LYS A 26 11.26 -3.08 14.05
CA LYS A 26 10.19 -2.14 13.70
C LYS A 26 9.73 -2.52 12.30
N GLU A 27 8.48 -2.94 12.16
CA GLU A 27 7.88 -3.19 10.86
C GLU A 27 8.12 -1.96 10.01
N ARG A 28 8.75 -2.15 8.84
CA ARG A 28 8.93 -1.07 7.88
C ARG A 28 7.52 -0.65 7.49
N LYS A 29 7.06 0.50 7.99
CA LYS A 29 5.76 1.06 7.60
C LYS A 29 5.70 1.03 6.08
N HIS A 30 4.75 0.29 5.51
CA HIS A 30 4.51 0.32 4.08
C HIS A 30 4.30 1.78 3.69
N LYS A 31 5.19 2.33 2.85
CA LYS A 31 4.95 3.60 2.19
C LYS A 31 3.64 3.40 1.44
N ARG A 32 2.58 4.10 1.86
CA ARG A 32 1.31 4.09 1.14
C ARG A 32 1.64 4.55 -0.29
N ASN A 33 1.46 3.66 -1.26
CA ASN A 33 1.67 3.99 -2.66
C ASN A 33 0.84 5.23 -2.99
N LYS A 34 1.44 6.17 -3.72
CA LYS A 34 0.81 7.43 -4.15
C LYS A 34 -0.23 7.23 -5.26
N GLU A 35 -0.65 6.00 -5.52
CA GLU A 35 -1.58 5.62 -6.59
C GLU A 35 -3.05 5.81 -6.16
N ARG A 36 -3.33 6.84 -5.37
CA ARG A 36 -4.71 7.23 -5.06
C ARG A 36 -5.13 8.31 -6.04
N MET A 37 -5.90 7.92 -7.05
CA MET A 37 -6.63 8.90 -7.85
C MET A 37 -7.64 9.63 -6.97
N THR A 38 -7.73 10.93 -7.18
CA THR A 38 -8.79 11.78 -6.65
C THR A 38 -10.14 11.36 -7.25
N GLU A 39 -11.23 11.72 -6.56
CA GLU A 39 -12.59 11.43 -7.06
C GLU A 39 -12.83 12.05 -8.46
N ARG A 40 -12.22 13.20 -8.73
CA ARG A 40 -12.29 13.87 -10.05
C ARG A 40 -11.59 13.04 -11.13
N GLU A 41 -10.38 12.57 -10.86
CA GLU A 41 -9.62 11.72 -11.81
C GLU A 41 -10.36 10.40 -12.07
N ILE A 42 -10.99 9.82 -11.05
CA ILE A 42 -11.85 8.63 -11.23
C ILE A 42 -13.04 8.97 -12.13
N LYS A 43 -13.73 10.10 -11.90
CA LYS A 43 -14.88 10.52 -12.72
C LYS A 43 -14.49 10.82 -14.17
N GLU A 44 -13.32 11.41 -14.41
CA GLU A 44 -12.77 11.63 -15.75
C GLU A 44 -12.40 10.31 -16.43
N LEU A 45 -11.70 9.42 -15.72
CA LEU A 45 -11.31 8.10 -16.22
C LEU A 45 -12.54 7.25 -16.60
N MET A 46 -13.57 7.29 -15.77
CA MET A 46 -14.84 6.59 -16.00
C MET A 46 -15.73 7.29 -17.05
N GLY A 47 -15.32 8.45 -17.56
CA GLY A 47 -16.06 9.23 -18.56
C GLY A 47 -17.41 9.79 -18.05
N VAL A 48 -17.60 9.87 -16.73
CA VAL A 48 -18.86 10.28 -16.10
C VAL A 48 -19.23 11.71 -16.46
N CYS A 49 -18.23 12.59 -16.59
CA CYS A 49 -18.42 14.00 -16.91
C CYS A 49 -18.36 14.30 -18.42
N ARG A 50 -18.48 13.29 -19.30
CA ARG A 50 -18.36 13.50 -20.74
C ARG A 50 -19.62 14.18 -21.29
N PRO A 51 -19.52 15.34 -21.97
CA PRO A 51 -20.68 16.03 -22.50
C PRO A 51 -21.35 15.18 -23.59
N VAL A 52 -22.66 15.00 -23.48
CA VAL A 52 -23.47 14.27 -24.47
C VAL A 52 -24.21 15.29 -25.32
N TYR A 53 -24.01 15.24 -26.63
CA TYR A 53 -24.71 16.10 -27.57
C TYR A 53 -25.88 15.36 -28.20
N ARG A 54 -27.04 16.02 -28.29
CA ARG A 54 -28.22 15.51 -29.00
C ARG A 54 -28.81 16.58 -29.90
N ARG A 55 -29.46 16.16 -30.98
CA ARG A 55 -30.23 17.08 -31.83
C ARG A 55 -31.53 17.43 -31.12
N GLY A 56 -31.79 18.72 -30.98
CA GLY A 56 -33.09 19.22 -30.51
C GLY A 56 -34.15 19.15 -31.61
N LYS A 57 -35.39 19.53 -31.28
CA LYS A 57 -36.50 19.58 -32.25
C LYS A 57 -36.22 20.47 -33.48
N GLY A 58 -35.31 21.45 -33.36
CA GLY A 58 -34.87 22.31 -34.47
C GLY A 58 -33.62 21.85 -35.21
N GLY A 59 -33.19 20.58 -35.07
CA GLY A 59 -32.05 20.01 -35.81
C GLY A 59 -30.66 20.43 -35.35
N ALA A 60 -30.55 21.55 -34.63
CA ALA A 60 -29.31 22.00 -34.00
C ALA A 60 -28.84 21.02 -32.91
N PHE A 61 -27.53 20.75 -32.88
CA PHE A 61 -26.88 20.02 -31.80
C PHE A 61 -26.81 20.89 -30.55
N ARG A 62 -27.26 20.35 -29.42
CA ARG A 62 -27.12 20.97 -28.10
C ARG A 62 -26.60 19.92 -27.13
N GLN A 63 -25.84 20.36 -26.14
CA GLN A 63 -25.51 19.50 -25.00
C GLN A 63 -26.83 19.15 -24.29
N ARG A 64 -27.01 17.87 -24.00
CA ARG A 64 -28.20 17.35 -23.28
C ARG A 64 -28.11 17.65 -21.80
#